data_AF-A0A7C1TPX8-F1
#
_entry.id   AF-A0A7C1TPX8-F1
#
_cell.length_a   1.000
_cell.length_b   1.000
_cell.length_c   1.000
_cell.angle_alpha   90.00
_cell.angle_beta   90.00
_cell.angle_gamma   90.00
#
_symmetry.space_group_name_H-M   'P 1'
#
loop_
_entity.id
_entity.type
_entity.pdbx_description
1 polymer ?
#
loop_
_entity_poly.entity_id
_entity_poly.type
_entity_poly.pdbx_seq_one_letter_code
_entity_poly.pdbx_strand_id
1 'polypeptide(L)'
;MKKMFVVFLGLVLLPAIAYADGFSVSKKSGDVTVKVSMENPVVGSNEIALELLGADGSPITDAKVELDYFMPSMPAMRYKVTAESRDGGYAAVLKLAMAGRWSVGVSFTRPGGEPEKITFSIDAK
;
A
#
# COMPACT_ATOMS: atom_id res chain seq x y z
N MET A 1 21.76 -47.10 -8.64
CA MET A 1 20.53 -46.72 -9.37
C MET A 1 20.01 -45.42 -8.77
N LYS A 2 20.17 -44.32 -9.51
CA LYS A 2 19.70 -42.97 -9.15
C LYS A 2 18.17 -42.93 -9.17
N LYS A 3 17.53 -42.34 -8.16
CA LYS A 3 16.24 -41.67 -8.31
C LYS A 3 16.31 -40.34 -7.58
N MET A 4 16.36 -39.30 -8.39
CA MET A 4 16.47 -37.89 -8.04
C MET A 4 15.20 -37.44 -7.32
N PHE A 5 15.34 -36.74 -6.20
CA PHE A 5 14.27 -35.89 -5.67
C PHE A 5 14.39 -34.53 -6.36
N VAL A 6 13.37 -34.21 -7.14
CA VAL A 6 13.24 -32.96 -7.89
C VAL A 6 12.93 -31.83 -6.91
N VAL A 7 13.79 -30.82 -6.87
CA VAL A 7 13.54 -29.55 -6.18
C VAL A 7 12.59 -28.73 -7.06
N PHE A 8 11.39 -28.46 -6.55
CA PHE A 8 10.45 -27.52 -7.16
C PHE A 8 10.91 -26.09 -6.84
N LEU A 9 11.75 -25.52 -7.71
CA LEU A 9 12.11 -24.11 -7.67
C LEU A 9 11.05 -23.31 -8.43
N GLY A 10 9.98 -22.93 -7.72
CA GLY A 10 9.00 -21.98 -8.22
C GLY A 10 9.54 -20.56 -8.17
N LEU A 11 10.42 -20.20 -9.11
CA LEU A 11 10.81 -18.80 -9.33
C LEU A 11 9.67 -18.12 -10.09
N VAL A 12 8.68 -17.61 -9.36
CA VAL A 12 7.67 -16.71 -9.92
C VAL A 12 8.34 -15.35 -10.12
N LEU A 13 8.87 -15.10 -11.32
CA LEU A 13 9.15 -13.75 -11.78
C LEU A 13 7.80 -13.05 -11.98
N LEU A 14 7.36 -12.28 -10.98
CA LEU A 14 6.42 -11.20 -11.23
C LEU A 14 7.12 -10.21 -12.17
N PRO A 15 6.46 -9.71 -13.23
CA PRO A 15 7.05 -8.68 -14.05
C PRO A 15 7.38 -7.48 -13.15
N ALA A 16 8.68 -7.19 -13.01
CA ALA A 16 9.13 -5.94 -12.46
C ALA A 16 8.69 -4.86 -13.47
N ILE A 17 7.50 -4.30 -13.26
CA ILE A 17 7.12 -3.11 -13.99
C ILE A 17 7.98 -2.00 -13.40
N ALA A 18 9.12 -1.77 -14.05
CA ALA A 18 10.02 -0.67 -13.77
C ALA A 18 9.34 0.63 -14.23
N TYR A 19 8.42 1.13 -13.41
CA TYR A 19 7.96 2.51 -13.50
C TYR A 19 9.03 3.39 -12.85
N ALA A 20 10.00 3.81 -13.66
CA ALA A 20 10.91 4.89 -13.30
C ALA A 20 10.09 6.14 -12.95
N ASP A 21 10.40 6.75 -11.80
CA ASP A 21 9.73 7.90 -11.15
C ASP A 21 8.41 7.64 -10.37
N GLY A 22 8.08 6.40 -10.01
CA GLY A 22 7.01 6.11 -9.03
C GLY A 22 7.50 6.11 -7.57
N PHE A 23 6.70 6.63 -6.64
CA PHE A 23 6.85 6.28 -5.22
C PHE A 23 6.32 4.86 -5.01
N SER A 24 7.15 3.94 -4.51
CA SER A 24 6.71 2.59 -4.14
C SER A 24 7.41 2.13 -2.86
N VAL A 25 6.64 1.70 -1.87
CA VAL A 25 7.16 1.25 -0.58
C VAL A 25 6.31 0.12 -0.03
N SER A 26 6.96 -0.85 0.60
CA SER A 26 6.29 -1.97 1.29
C SER A 26 6.66 -1.99 2.76
N LYS A 27 5.68 -2.23 3.64
CA LYS A 27 5.91 -2.47 5.06
C LYS A 27 4.99 -3.59 5.56
N LYS A 28 5.32 -4.17 6.71
CA LYS A 28 4.55 -5.26 7.32
C LYS A 28 3.80 -4.76 8.57
N SER A 29 2.52 -5.13 8.70
CA SER A 29 1.70 -5.00 9.89
C SER A 29 1.24 -6.39 10.27
N GLY A 30 1.66 -6.88 11.44
CA GLY A 30 1.35 -8.25 11.84
C GLY A 30 1.83 -9.27 10.80
N ASP A 31 0.89 -10.04 10.26
CA ASP A 31 1.11 -11.03 9.20
C ASP A 31 0.94 -10.45 7.78
N VAL A 32 0.39 -9.23 7.65
CA VAL A 32 0.05 -8.60 6.38
C VAL A 32 1.17 -7.69 5.87
N THR A 33 1.56 -7.89 4.61
CA THR A 33 2.42 -6.96 3.89
C THR A 33 1.57 -5.94 3.14
N VAL A 34 1.78 -4.66 3.42
CA VAL A 34 1.11 -3.53 2.77
C VAL A 34 2.10 -2.89 1.82
N LYS A 35 1.82 -2.95 0.52
CA LYS A 35 2.53 -2.17 -0.49
C LYS A 35 1.72 -0.94 -0.84
N VAL A 36 2.42 0.17 -1.00
CA VAL A 36 1.87 1.45 -1.44
C VAL A 36 2.62 1.86 -2.69
N SER A 37 1.89 2.26 -3.73
CA SER A 37 2.46 2.86 -4.92
C SER A 37 1.68 4.12 -5.32
N MET A 38 2.39 5.09 -5.88
CA MET A 38 1.84 6.35 -6.36
C MET A 38 2.77 6.88 -7.46
N GLU A 39 2.20 7.40 -8.54
CA GLU A 39 2.98 8.15 -9.53
C GLU A 39 3.42 9.48 -8.92
N ASN A 40 4.71 9.84 -9.04
CA ASN A 40 5.33 11.09 -8.56
C ASN A 40 4.43 11.98 -7.68
N PRO A 41 4.53 11.88 -6.33
CA PRO A 41 3.64 12.64 -5.47
C PRO A 41 3.79 14.16 -5.68
N VAL A 42 2.67 14.83 -5.96
CA VAL A 42 2.59 16.27 -6.25
C VAL A 42 1.59 16.99 -5.33
N VAL A 43 1.69 18.31 -5.27
CA VAL A 43 0.61 19.13 -4.70
C VAL A 43 -0.67 18.98 -5.53
N GLY A 44 -1.77 18.61 -4.88
CA GLY A 44 -3.06 18.37 -5.53
C GLY A 44 -3.53 16.93 -5.41
N SER A 45 -4.18 16.43 -6.46
CA SER A 45 -4.78 15.08 -6.46
C SER A 45 -3.75 14.04 -6.88
N ASN A 46 -3.58 13.02 -6.06
CA ASN A 46 -2.65 11.92 -6.30
C ASN A 46 -3.39 10.59 -6.18
N GLU A 47 -3.29 9.75 -7.20
CA GLU A 47 -3.80 8.39 -7.11
C GLU A 47 -2.80 7.52 -6.34
N ILE A 48 -3.30 6.88 -5.28
CA ILE A 48 -2.55 5.91 -4.48
C ILE A 48 -3.14 4.53 -4.72
N ALA A 49 -2.27 3.57 -5.03
CA ALA A 49 -2.61 2.16 -5.11
C ALA A 49 -2.04 1.41 -3.91
N LEU A 50 -2.79 0.43 -3.42
CA LEU A 50 -2.48 -0.37 -2.25
C LEU A 50 -2.64 -1.85 -2.59
N GLU A 51 -1.64 -2.65 -2.26
CA GLU A 51 -1.74 -4.11 -2.24
C GLU A 51 -1.62 -4.59 -0.80
N LEU A 52 -2.58 -5.40 -0.36
CA LEU A 52 -2.52 -6.11 0.91
C LEU A 52 -2.22 -7.58 0.62
N LEU A 53 -1.14 -8.11 1.18
CA LEU A 53 -0.73 -9.50 0.99
C LEU A 53 -0.70 -10.21 2.34
N GLY A 54 -1.32 -11.38 2.43
CA GLY A 54 -1.25 -12.26 3.60
C GLY A 54 0.15 -12.83 3.82
N ALA A 55 0.31 -13.62 4.89
CA ALA A 55 1.58 -14.24 5.25
C ALA A 55 2.14 -15.17 4.17
N ASP A 56 1.26 -15.78 3.39
CA ASP A 56 1.54 -16.68 2.27
C ASP A 56 1.77 -15.96 0.94
N GLY A 57 1.65 -14.63 0.92
CA GLY A 57 1.74 -13.80 -0.28
C GLY A 57 0.43 -13.71 -1.07
N SER A 58 -0.66 -14.30 -0.60
CA SER A 58 -1.98 -14.21 -1.26
C SER A 58 -2.55 -12.79 -1.12
N PRO A 59 -3.18 -12.24 -2.17
CA PRO A 59 -3.82 -10.93 -2.10
C PRO A 59 -5.05 -10.96 -1.18
N ILE A 60 -5.17 -9.95 -0.32
CA ILE A 60 -6.34 -9.69 0.51
C ILE A 60 -7.16 -8.60 -0.21
N THR A 61 -8.33 -8.96 -0.72
CA THR A 61 -9.15 -8.07 -1.58
C THR A 61 -10.53 -7.75 -1.00
N ASP A 62 -10.87 -8.33 0.15
CA ASP A 62 -12.15 -8.21 0.85
C ASP A 62 -12.07 -7.38 2.13
N ALA A 63 -10.90 -6.81 2.44
CA ALA A 63 -10.72 -5.90 3.55
C ALA A 63 -11.35 -4.53 3.27
N LYS A 64 -11.86 -3.88 4.32
CA LYS A 64 -12.18 -2.45 4.30
C LYS A 64 -10.89 -1.65 4.53
N VAL A 65 -10.59 -0.70 3.64
CA VAL A 65 -9.35 0.09 3.71
C VAL A 65 -9.65 1.58 3.82
N GLU A 66 -9.09 2.23 4.83
CA GLU A 66 -9.21 3.66 5.08
C GLU A 66 -7.82 4.29 5.21
N LEU A 67 -7.63 5.44 4.55
CA LEU A 67 -6.41 6.23 4.67
C LEU A 67 -6.71 7.49 5.47
N ASP A 68 -5.92 7.73 6.52
CA ASP A 68 -5.86 9.00 7.23
C ASP A 68 -4.51 9.67 7.00
N TYR A 69 -4.52 10.91 6.53
CA TYR A 69 -3.28 11.58 6.15
C TYR A 69 -3.23 13.05 6.56
N PHE A 70 -2.03 13.50 6.91
CA PHE A 70 -1.77 14.85 7.43
C PHE A 70 -0.30 15.24 7.24
N MET A 71 0.00 16.53 7.29
CA MET A 71 1.38 17.01 7.40
C MET A 71 1.82 16.97 8.86
N PRO A 72 2.96 16.33 9.22
CA PRO A 72 3.44 16.29 10.59
C PRO A 72 3.65 17.66 11.25
N SER A 73 3.96 18.70 10.45
CA SER A 73 4.08 20.08 10.92
C SER A 73 2.73 20.74 11.24
N MET A 74 1.63 20.22 10.71
CA MET A 74 0.26 20.71 10.90
C MET A 74 -0.72 19.55 11.20
N PRO A 75 -0.56 18.85 12.34
CA PRO A 75 -1.29 17.61 12.62
C PRO A 75 -2.80 17.77 12.81
N ALA A 76 -3.26 18.99 13.13
CA ALA A 76 -4.69 19.29 13.23
C ALA A 76 -5.41 19.19 11.87
N MET A 77 -4.70 19.42 10.76
CA MET A 77 -5.26 19.34 9.41
C MET A 77 -5.11 17.92 8.86
N ARG A 78 -6.04 17.05 9.25
CA ARG A 78 -6.08 15.64 8.86
C ARG A 78 -7.23 15.36 7.91
N TYR A 79 -6.93 14.61 6.86
CA TYR A 79 -7.89 14.14 5.88
C TYR A 79 -8.13 12.64 6.04
N LYS A 80 -9.29 12.18 5.59
CA LYS A 80 -9.65 10.77 5.55
C LYS A 80 -10.30 10.42 4.22
N VAL A 81 -9.96 9.26 3.68
CA VAL A 81 -10.56 8.71 2.47
C VAL A 81 -10.64 7.19 2.59
N THR A 82 -11.75 6.60 2.13
CA THR A 82 -11.89 5.15 2.00
C THR A 82 -11.34 4.74 0.63
N ALA A 83 -10.51 3.71 0.59
CA ALA A 83 -10.03 3.17 -0.68
C ALA A 83 -11.04 2.20 -1.28
N GLU A 84 -11.20 2.27 -2.59
CA GLU A 84 -12.08 1.41 -3.36
C GLU A 84 -11.31 0.21 -3.90
N SER A 85 -11.94 -0.95 -4.01
CA SER A 85 -11.33 -2.12 -4.62
C SER A 85 -11.06 -1.86 -6.11
N ARG A 86 -9.81 -2.07 -6.55
CA ARG A 86 -9.40 -1.87 -7.94
C ARG A 86 -8.25 -2.81 -8.29
N ASP A 87 -8.34 -3.47 -9.45
CA ASP A 87 -7.28 -4.31 -10.03
C ASP A 87 -6.67 -5.35 -9.08
N GLY A 88 -7.48 -5.96 -8.20
CA GLY A 88 -7.00 -6.94 -7.21
C GLY A 88 -6.29 -6.35 -5.99
N GLY A 89 -6.36 -5.02 -5.82
CA GLY A 89 -5.95 -4.29 -4.63
C GLY A 89 -6.95 -3.18 -4.32
N TYR A 90 -6.44 -2.04 -3.86
CA TYR A 90 -7.25 -0.87 -3.52
C TYR A 90 -6.67 0.40 -4.10
N ALA A 91 -7.52 1.38 -4.42
CA ALA A 91 -7.11 2.69 -4.89
C ALA A 91 -7.86 3.81 -4.17
N ALA A 92 -7.20 4.94 -3.97
CA ALA A 92 -7.83 6.16 -3.46
C ALA A 92 -7.20 7.40 -4.11
N VAL A 93 -7.84 8.54 -3.95
CA VAL A 93 -7.28 9.84 -4.34
C VAL A 93 -6.93 10.65 -3.10
N LEU A 94 -5.64 10.92 -2.92
CA LEU A 94 -5.12 11.78 -1.88
C LEU A 94 -5.01 13.22 -2.39
N LYS A 95 -5.68 14.15 -1.72
CA LYS A 95 -5.54 15.59 -1.97
C LYS A 95 -4.49 16.19 -1.06
N LEU A 96 -3.24 16.25 -1.52
CA LEU A 96 -2.11 16.81 -0.79
C LEU A 96 -2.09 18.33 -1.00
N ALA A 97 -2.51 19.08 0.01
CA ALA A 97 -2.80 20.51 -0.13
C ALA A 97 -1.56 21.41 -0.28
N MET A 98 -0.37 20.90 0.05
CA MET A 98 0.89 21.65 0.08
C MET A 98 2.06 20.69 -0.16
N ALA A 99 3.19 21.25 -0.63
CA ALA A 99 4.42 20.51 -0.84
C ALA A 99 5.09 20.12 0.48
N GLY A 100 5.87 19.05 0.46
CA GLY A 100 6.63 18.52 1.59
C GLY A 100 6.08 17.19 2.11
N ARG A 101 6.48 16.84 3.33
CA ARG A 101 6.23 15.53 3.91
C ARG A 101 4.80 15.38 4.45
N TRP A 102 4.14 14.32 4.02
CA TRP A 102 2.86 13.85 4.51
C TRP A 102 2.99 12.48 5.18
N SER A 103 2.33 12.33 6.33
CA SER A 103 2.12 11.03 6.97
C SER A 103 0.81 10.45 6.46
N VAL A 104 0.84 9.21 5.98
CA VAL A 104 -0.32 8.47 5.47
C VAL A 104 -0.48 7.20 6.28
N GLY A 105 -1.47 7.18 7.18
CA GLY A 105 -1.90 6.00 7.91
C GLY A 105 -2.87 5.18 7.06
N VAL A 106 -2.51 3.95 6.75
CA VAL A 106 -3.36 2.95 6.11
C VAL A 106 -3.93 2.08 7.21
N SER A 107 -5.24 2.17 7.43
CA SER A 107 -5.99 1.29 8.32
C SER A 107 -6.77 0.28 7.48
N PHE A 108 -6.65 -1.01 7.78
CA PHE A 108 -7.36 -2.05 7.05
C PHE A 108 -8.00 -3.04 8.03
N THR A 109 -9.18 -3.54 7.67
CA THR A 109 -9.96 -4.46 8.49
C THR A 109 -10.42 -5.63 7.63
N ARG A 110 -9.90 -6.83 7.95
CA ARG A 110 -10.35 -8.09 7.35
C ARG A 110 -11.78 -8.40 7.83
N PRO A 111 -12.60 -9.14 7.06
CA PRO A 111 -13.93 -9.54 7.53
C PRO A 111 -13.87 -10.27 8.87
N GLY A 112 -14.56 -9.75 9.89
CA GLY A 112 -14.58 -10.30 11.24
C GLY A 112 -13.28 -10.14 12.04
N GLY A 113 -12.28 -9.42 11.51
CA GLY A 113 -11.03 -9.10 12.19
C GLY A 113 -11.03 -7.71 12.84
N GLU A 114 -10.02 -7.45 13.67
CA GLU A 114 -9.75 -6.13 14.21
C GLU A 114 -9.03 -5.23 13.19
N PRO A 115 -9.18 -3.89 13.28
CA PRO A 115 -8.45 -2.98 12.42
C PRO A 115 -6.95 -3.01 12.72
N GLU A 116 -6.16 -3.18 11.66
CA GLU A 116 -4.71 -3.02 11.69
C GLU A 116 -4.32 -1.71 11.02
N LYS A 117 -3.27 -1.06 11.51
CA LYS A 117 -2.82 0.24 11.02
C LYS A 117 -1.33 0.28 10.79
N ILE A 118 -0.94 0.87 9.67
CA ILE A 118 0.45 1.13 9.32
C ILE A 118 0.63 2.50 8.69
N THR A 119 1.76 3.15 8.96
CA THR A 119 2.01 4.53 8.50
C THR A 119 3.16 4.58 7.49
N PHE A 120 2.94 5.32 6.42
CA PHE A 120 3.90 5.64 5.39
C PHE A 120 4.18 7.15 5.36
N SER A 121 5.35 7.52 4.83
CA SER A 121 5.72 8.91 4.59
C SER A 121 5.80 9.12 3.10
N ILE A 122 5.08 10.12 2.59
CA ILE A 122 5.09 10.55 1.19
C ILE A 122 5.62 11.98 1.15
N ASP A 123 6.39 12.33 0.13
CA ASP A 123 6.92 13.68 -0.06
C ASP A 123 6.34 14.27 -1.35
N ALA A 124 5.46 15.25 -1.20
CA ALA A 124 4.79 15.92 -2.31
C ALA A 124 5.64 17.06 -2.85
N LYS A 125 5.85 17.11 -4.16
CA LYS A 125 6.63 18.15 -4.82
C LYS A 125 5.77 19.18 -5.54
#